data_AF-A0A2N2M6H7-F1
#
_entry.id   AF-A0A2N2M6H7-F1
#
_cell.length_a   1.000
_cell.length_b   1.000
_cell.length_c   1.000
_cell.angle_alpha   90.00
_cell.angle_beta   90.00
_cell.angle_gamma   90.00
#
_symmetry.space_group_name_H-M   'P 1'
#
loop_
_entity.id
_entity.type
_entity.pdbx_description
1 polymer ?
#
loop_
_entity_poly.entity_id
_entity_poly.type
_entity_poly.pdbx_seq_one_letter_code
_entity_poly.pdbx_strand_id
1 'polypeptide(L)'
;MKSLEVLSAAGKLALSRLISEVENETSAGRTALDECFSRSGKAHLIGVTGAPGTGKSSLVNRLAQLIRREGNQTVAIVANDPSSPFTGGAILGDRVRMRDLS
;
A
#
# COMPACT_ATOMS: atom_id res chain seq x y z
N MET A 1 -21.45 -13.97 3.29
CA MET A 1 -21.52 -12.54 3.68
C MET A 1 -20.18 -11.91 3.28
N LYS A 2 -20.18 -10.90 2.41
CA LYS A 2 -19.01 -10.49 1.60
C LYS A 2 -17.84 -10.03 2.50
N SER A 3 -16.73 -10.77 2.44
CA SER A 3 -15.43 -10.49 3.10
C SER A 3 -15.00 -9.02 3.05
N LEU A 4 -15.27 -8.31 1.94
CA LEU A 4 -14.92 -6.91 1.76
C LEU A 4 -15.78 -5.89 2.51
N GLU A 5 -17.07 -6.16 2.75
CA GLU A 5 -17.88 -5.27 3.61
C GLU A 5 -17.33 -5.32 5.03
N VAL A 6 -16.91 -6.51 5.47
CA VAL A 6 -16.18 -6.71 6.71
C VAL A 6 -14.83 -6.00 6.68
N LEU A 7 -14.05 -6.03 5.58
CA LEU A 7 -12.79 -5.28 5.50
C LEU A 7 -12.99 -3.76 5.60
N SER A 8 -14.02 -3.21 4.94
CA SER A 8 -14.35 -1.79 5.05
C SER A 8 -14.82 -1.40 6.46
N ALA A 9 -15.52 -2.29 7.16
CA ALA A 9 -15.98 -2.08 8.53
C ALA A 9 -14.91 -2.37 9.59
N ALA A 10 -13.95 -3.25 9.30
CA ALA A 10 -12.92 -3.71 10.24
C ALA A 10 -11.63 -2.87 10.21
N GLY A 11 -11.52 -1.93 9.25
CA GLY A 11 -10.50 -0.89 9.25
C GLY A 11 -9.09 -1.36 8.86
N LYS A 12 -8.09 -0.50 9.12
CA LYS A 12 -6.69 -0.66 8.66
C LYS A 12 -6.06 -1.99 9.11
N LEU A 13 -6.42 -2.50 10.28
CA LEU A 13 -5.85 -3.75 10.83
C LEU A 13 -6.29 -4.99 10.02
N ALA A 14 -7.58 -5.06 9.66
CA ALA A 14 -8.07 -6.17 8.85
C ALA A 14 -7.47 -6.16 7.45
N LEU A 15 -7.32 -4.97 6.86
CA LEU A 15 -6.60 -4.81 5.59
C LEU A 15 -5.14 -5.27 5.70
N SER A 16 -4.42 -4.91 6.77
CA SER A 16 -3.04 -5.35 6.99
C SER A 16 -2.92 -6.87 7.06
N ARG A 17 -3.83 -7.53 7.79
CA ARG A 17 -3.84 -9.00 7.88
C ARG A 17 -4.11 -9.64 6.52
N LEU A 18 -5.05 -9.10 5.76
CA LEU A 18 -5.35 -9.60 4.43
C LEU A 18 -4.15 -9.49 3.48
N ILE A 19 -3.45 -8.36 3.51
CA ILE A 19 -2.23 -8.18 2.71
C ILE A 19 -1.20 -9.26 3.09
N SER A 20 -1.02 -9.55 4.38
CA SER A 20 -0.13 -10.64 4.82
C SER A 20 -0.58 -12.02 4.33
N GLU A 21 -1.88 -12.32 4.32
CA GLU A 21 -2.40 -13.58 3.76
C GLU A 21 -2.13 -13.69 2.24
N VAL A 22 -2.27 -12.58 1.51
CA VAL A 22 -1.98 -12.50 0.07
C VAL A 22 -0.48 -12.67 -0.20
N GLU A 23 0.39 -11.98 0.55
CA GLU A 23 1.85 -12.08 0.41
C GLU A 23 2.39 -13.48 0.74
N ASN A 24 1.75 -14.20 1.66
CA ASN A 24 2.10 -15.58 2.01
C ASN A 24 1.42 -16.64 1.11
N GLU A 25 0.70 -16.20 0.07
CA GLU A 25 -0.01 -17.05 -0.89
C GLU A 25 -0.97 -18.08 -0.27
N THR A 26 -1.58 -17.77 0.88
CA THR A 26 -2.50 -18.70 1.54
C THR A 26 -3.76 -18.93 0.69
N SER A 27 -4.46 -20.04 0.90
CA SER A 27 -5.74 -20.31 0.22
C SER A 27 -6.78 -19.21 0.50
N ALA A 28 -6.81 -18.70 1.73
CA ALA A 28 -7.65 -17.58 2.14
C ALA A 28 -7.25 -16.27 1.42
N GLY A 29 -5.95 -15.98 1.33
CA GLY A 29 -5.43 -14.82 0.61
C GLY A 29 -5.80 -14.84 -0.88
N ARG A 30 -5.59 -15.97 -1.57
CA ARG A 30 -5.96 -16.15 -2.98
C ARG A 30 -7.45 -15.95 -3.22
N THR A 31 -8.29 -16.58 -2.38
CA THR A 31 -9.76 -16.45 -2.47
C THR A 31 -10.19 -14.99 -2.31
N ALA A 32 -9.64 -14.29 -1.32
CA ALA A 32 -9.96 -12.89 -1.10
C ALA A 32 -9.44 -11.97 -2.22
N LEU A 33 -8.31 -12.31 -2.85
CA LEU A 33 -7.79 -11.57 -4.00
C LEU A 33 -8.73 -11.65 -5.20
N ASP A 34 -9.28 -12.83 -5.51
CA ASP A 34 -10.27 -13.02 -6.56
C ASP A 34 -11.55 -12.21 -6.30
N GLU A 35 -12.03 -12.22 -5.05
CA GLU A 35 -13.16 -11.40 -4.63
C GLU A 35 -12.88 -9.89 -4.77
N CYS A 36 -11.68 -9.44 -4.37
CA CYS A 36 -11.23 -8.06 -4.54
C CYS A 36 -11.16 -7.65 -6.02
N PHE A 37 -10.66 -8.54 -6.88
CA PHE A 37 -10.39 -8.25 -8.28
C PHE A 37 -11.64 -7.77 -9.03
N SER A 38 -12.80 -8.40 -8.75
CA SER A 38 -14.10 -8.03 -9.33
C SER A 38 -14.55 -6.59 -9.04
N ARG A 39 -13.95 -5.93 -8.04
CA ARG A 39 -14.26 -4.56 -7.61
C ARG A 39 -13.12 -3.57 -7.82
N SER A 40 -11.99 -4.04 -8.36
CA SER A 40 -10.77 -3.27 -8.59
C SER A 40 -10.87 -2.36 -9.83
N GLY A 41 -9.77 -1.70 -10.21
CA GLY A 41 -9.68 -0.91 -11.46
C GLY A 41 -10.25 0.51 -11.40
N LYS A 42 -10.77 0.95 -10.26
CA LYS A 42 -11.36 2.30 -10.09
C LYS A 42 -10.38 3.37 -9.61
N ALA A 43 -9.20 2.95 -9.15
CA ALA A 43 -8.17 3.86 -8.65
C ALA A 43 -7.29 4.38 -9.78
N HIS A 44 -6.86 5.64 -9.68
CA HIS A 44 -5.80 6.17 -10.53
C HIS A 44 -4.44 5.64 -10.03
N LEU A 45 -3.66 5.03 -10.91
CA LEU A 45 -2.37 4.42 -10.58
C LEU A 45 -1.22 5.30 -11.07
N ILE A 46 -0.33 5.69 -10.16
CA ILE A 46 0.86 6.50 -10.45
C ILE A 46 2.10 5.70 -10.06
N GLY A 47 2.95 5.39 -11.04
CA GLY A 47 4.27 4.81 -10.81
C GLY A 47 5.31 5.91 -10.56
N VAL A 48 6.09 5.78 -9.48
CA VAL A 48 7.20 6.70 -9.18
C VAL A 48 8.49 5.91 -9.10
N THR A 49 9.48 6.30 -9.91
CA THR A 49 10.79 5.64 -10.00
C THR A 49 11.93 6.65 -10.06
N GLY A 50 13.17 6.19 -9.98
CA GLY A 50 14.38 7.00 -9.97
C GLY A 50 15.48 6.42 -9.09
N ALA A 51 16.71 6.89 -9.27
CA ALA A 51 17.89 6.40 -8.53
C ALA A 51 17.76 6.58 -7.00
N PRO A 52 18.51 5.83 -6.19
CA PRO A 52 18.60 6.06 -4.74
C PRO A 52 19.02 7.52 -4.44
N GLY A 53 18.44 8.13 -3.40
CA GLY A 53 18.80 9.49 -2.98
C GLY A 53 18.17 10.64 -3.77
N THR A 54 17.46 10.40 -4.89
CA THR A 54 16.84 11.47 -5.70
C THR A 54 15.61 12.15 -5.08
N GLY A 55 15.25 11.80 -3.84
CA GLY A 55 14.12 12.40 -3.14
C GLY A 55 12.73 11.81 -3.47
N LYS A 56 12.66 10.63 -4.10
CA LYS A 56 11.38 9.95 -4.43
C LYS A 56 10.39 9.89 -3.26
N SER A 57 10.83 9.42 -2.09
CA SER A 57 9.96 9.27 -0.92
C SER A 57 9.47 10.64 -0.42
N SER A 58 10.29 11.70 -0.51
CA SER A 58 9.88 13.07 -0.18
C SER A 58 8.84 13.61 -1.15
N LEU A 59 9.00 13.35 -2.45
CA LEU A 59 8.02 13.71 -3.48
C LEU A 59 6.69 12.98 -3.26
N VAL A 60 6.74 11.65 -3.07
CA VAL A 60 5.54 10.83 -2.81
C VAL A 60 4.81 11.31 -1.55
N ASN A 61 5.55 11.64 -0.47
CA ASN A 61 4.97 12.20 0.75
C ASN A 61 4.17 13.46 0.47
N ARG A 62 4.78 14.43 -0.24
CA ARG A 62 4.14 15.71 -0.53
C ARG A 62 2.94 15.55 -1.47
N LEU A 63 3.06 14.71 -2.49
CA LEU A 63 1.97 14.41 -3.42
C LEU A 63 0.77 13.79 -2.70
N ALA A 64 1.00 12.82 -1.81
CA ALA A 64 -0.06 12.19 -1.02
C ALA A 64 -0.76 13.21 -0.10
N GLN A 65 -0.02 14.13 0.52
CA GLN A 65 -0.60 15.20 1.32
C GLN A 65 -1.49 16.13 0.49
N LEU A 66 -1.04 16.54 -0.70
CA LEU A 66 -1.81 17.41 -1.59
C LEU A 66 -3.10 16.73 -2.05
N ILE A 67 -3.02 15.48 -2.52
CA ILE A 67 -4.19 14.71 -2.96
C ILE A 67 -5.22 14.54 -1.83
N ARG A 68 -4.75 14.24 -0.60
CA ARG A 68 -5.64 14.10 0.55
C ARG A 68 -6.30 15.43 0.95
N ARG A 69 -5.53 16.53 0.98
CA ARG A 69 -6.00 17.83 1.47
C ARG A 69 -6.85 18.59 0.45
N GLU A 70 -6.41 18.63 -0.80
CA GLU A 70 -7.03 19.44 -1.85
C GLU A 70 -8.04 18.63 -2.66
N GLY A 71 -7.70 17.37 -2.97
CA GLY A 71 -8.58 16.48 -3.73
C GLY A 71 -9.67 15.81 -2.90
N ASN A 72 -9.56 15.82 -1.56
CA ASN A 72 -10.42 15.07 -0.64
C ASN A 72 -10.50 13.57 -1.02
N GLN A 73 -9.40 12.99 -1.49
CA GLN A 73 -9.30 11.61 -1.93
C GLN A 73 -8.49 10.75 -0.96
N THR A 74 -8.80 9.45 -0.91
CA THR A 74 -7.99 8.46 -0.20
C THR A 74 -6.75 8.12 -1.03
N VAL A 75 -5.62 7.91 -0.33
CA VAL A 75 -4.34 7.56 -0.96
C VAL A 75 -3.75 6.35 -0.26
N ALA A 76 -3.45 5.32 -1.04
CA ALA A 76 -2.63 4.18 -0.67
C ALA A 76 -1.26 4.30 -1.34
N ILE A 77 -0.20 3.94 -0.61
CA ILE A 77 1.18 3.92 -1.12
C ILE A 77 1.68 2.49 -0.97
N VAL A 78 2.09 1.89 -2.09
CA VAL A 78 2.73 0.57 -2.12
C VAL A 78 4.18 0.79 -2.54
N ALA A 79 5.11 0.53 -1.63
CA ALA A 79 6.53 0.62 -1.91
C ALA A 79 7.03 -0.75 -2.40
N ASN A 80 7.69 -0.76 -3.55
CA ASN A 80 8.44 -1.93 -4.03
C ASN A 80 9.92 -1.66 -3.79
N ASP A 81 10.47 -2.25 -2.73
CA ASP A 81 11.90 -2.19 -2.41
C ASP A 81 12.50 -3.56 -2.69
N PRO A 82 13.24 -3.76 -3.80
CA PRO A 82 13.91 -5.02 -4.05
C PRO A 82 14.87 -5.26 -2.89
N SER A 83 14.77 -6.42 -2.26
CA SER A 83 15.59 -6.77 -1.10
C SER A 83 17.07 -6.54 -1.40
N SER A 84 17.71 -5.70 -0.59
CA SER A 84 19.17 -5.61 -0.57
C SER A 84 19.74 -7.00 -0.31
N PRO A 85 20.70 -7.50 -1.11
CA PRO A 85 21.29 -8.83 -0.96
C PRO A 85 22.00 -9.03 0.39
N PHE A 86 22.12 -7.98 1.21
CA PHE A 86 22.83 -8.02 2.49
C PHE A 86 21.95 -8.14 3.74
N THR A 87 20.65 -7.81 3.70
CA THR A 87 19.86 -7.67 4.96
C THR A 87 18.50 -8.36 5.00
N GLY A 88 18.08 -9.08 3.95
CA GLY A 88 16.95 -10.03 4.03
C GLY A 88 15.58 -9.45 4.39
N GLY A 89 15.41 -8.12 4.42
CA GLY A 89 14.12 -7.50 4.73
C GLY A 89 14.14 -5.97 4.58
N ALA A 90 13.24 -5.45 3.75
CA ALA A 90 12.97 -4.02 3.60
C ALA A 90 12.03 -3.56 4.73
N ILE A 91 12.54 -3.53 5.97
CA ILE A 91 11.65 -3.40 7.13
C ILE A 91 10.88 -2.07 7.12
N LEU A 92 11.50 -0.88 6.96
CA LEU A 92 10.78 0.37 7.28
C LEU A 92 11.33 1.67 6.63
N GLY A 93 12.28 1.59 5.71
CA GLY A 93 13.05 2.76 5.24
C GLY A 93 12.19 3.92 4.73
N ASP A 94 11.18 3.61 3.91
CA ASP A 94 10.27 4.62 3.36
C ASP A 94 9.26 5.13 4.39
N ARG A 95 8.82 4.29 5.35
CA ARG A 95 7.90 4.71 6.40
C ARG A 95 8.52 5.77 7.32
N VAL A 96 9.82 5.68 7.61
CA VAL A 96 10.53 6.70 8.41
C VAL A 96 10.53 8.06 7.71
N ARG A 97 10.55 8.08 6.37
CA ARG A 97 10.53 9.30 5.55
C ARG A 97 9.11 9.88 5.36
N MET A 98 8.07 9.17 5.80
CA MET A 98 6.66 9.48 5.56
C MET A 98 5.84 9.60 6.85
N ARG A 99 6.46 9.98 7.99
CA ARG A 99 5.78 10.08 9.30
C ARG A 99 4.53 10.97 9.29
N ASP A 100 4.54 12.01 8.45
CA ASP A 100 3.48 13.02 8.37
C ASP A 100 2.19 12.53 7.67
N LEU A 101 2.14 11.27 7.22
CA LEU A 101 0.98 10.64 6.57
C LEU A 101 0.15 9.73 7.48
N SER A 102 0.55 9.60 8.75
CA SER A 102 -0.03 8.69 9.75
C SER A 102 -1.44 9.09 10.16
#